data_AF-A0A7C4N5H4-F1
#
_entry.id   AF-A0A7C4N5H4-F1
#
_cell.length_a   1.000
_cell.length_b   1.000
_cell.length_c   1.000
_cell.angle_alpha   90.00
_cell.angle_beta   90.00
_cell.angle_gamma   90.00
#
_symmetry.space_group_name_H-M   'P 1'
#
loop_
_entity.id
_entity.type
_entity.pdbx_description
1 polymer ?
#
loop_
_entity_poly.entity_id
_entity_poly.type
_entity_poly.pdbx_seq_one_letter_code
_entity_poly.pdbx_strand_id
1 'polypeptide(L)'
;MKRPLSITLLAGAVFVLAAWQVWRVYATTQQLDLMRELGLETIALVHIVIGVTWALGLALAAWGLWRLRPWGRRWTLIAVPAFWLTVWVERLALQRAAYETLTRPMGLILTITAVGGVIGLLFLPRIRAIFHA
;
A
#
# COMPACT_ATOMS: atom_id res chain seq x y z
N MET A 1 18.10 8.00 20.49
CA MET A 1 18.45 6.74 19.79
C MET A 1 18.62 7.02 18.31
N LYS A 2 19.70 6.56 17.67
CA LYS A 2 19.85 6.67 16.21
C LYS A 2 18.89 5.69 15.54
N ARG A 3 18.04 6.17 14.63
CA ARG A 3 17.08 5.32 13.92
C ARG A 3 17.82 4.44 12.90
N PRO A 4 17.58 3.12 12.86
CA PRO A 4 18.22 2.26 11.89
C PRO A 4 17.75 2.62 10.48
N LEU A 5 18.69 2.61 9.53
CA LEU A 5 18.46 2.96 8.14
C LEU A 5 17.37 2.08 7.49
N SER A 6 17.29 0.80 7.88
CA SER A 6 16.26 -0.14 7.43
C SER A 6 14.83 0.32 7.74
N ILE A 7 14.57 0.85 8.94
CA ILE A 7 13.24 1.39 9.30
C ILE A 7 12.96 2.68 8.53
N THR A 8 13.98 3.51 8.31
CA THR A 8 13.86 4.72 7.49
C THR A 8 13.47 4.39 6.05
N LEU A 9 14.14 3.43 5.43
CA LEU A 9 13.83 2.98 4.08
C LEU A 9 12.43 2.37 4.02
N LEU A 10 12.06 1.54 5.00
CA LEU A 10 10.72 0.95 5.06
C LEU A 10 9.64 2.02 5.20
N ALA A 11 9.79 2.96 6.14
CA ALA A 11 8.85 4.05 6.32
C ALA A 11 8.75 4.91 5.05
N GLY A 12 9.89 5.19 4.40
CA GLY A 12 9.94 5.88 3.11
C GLY A 12 9.19 5.12 2.01
N ALA A 13 9.41 3.81 1.88
CA ALA A 13 8.70 2.98 0.90
C ALA A 13 7.19 2.97 1.13
N VAL A 14 6.73 2.85 2.39
CA VAL A 14 5.29 2.93 2.73
C VAL A 14 4.74 4.34 2.45
N PHE A 15 5.52 5.40 2.68
CA PHE A 15 5.15 6.76 2.28
C PHE A 15 5.00 6.91 0.77
N VAL A 16 5.91 6.33 -0.02
CA VAL A 16 5.81 6.32 -1.49
C VAL A 16 4.55 5.59 -1.94
N LEU A 17 4.22 4.46 -1.32
CA LEU A 17 2.96 3.75 -1.61
C LEU A 17 1.73 4.59 -1.26
N ALA A 18 1.74 5.32 -0.14
CA ALA A 18 0.67 6.24 0.21
C ALA A 18 0.54 7.39 -0.81
N ALA A 19 1.66 7.99 -1.21
CA ALA A 19 1.71 9.05 -2.21
C ALA A 19 1.21 8.56 -3.58
N TRP A 20 1.56 7.32 -3.95
CA TRP A 20 1.04 6.68 -5.15
C TRP A 20 -0.48 6.54 -5.13
N GLN A 21 -1.06 6.20 -3.98
CA GLN A 21 -2.53 6.13 -3.83
C GLN A 21 -3.19 7.51 -3.95
N VAL A 22 -2.57 8.55 -3.39
CA VAL A 22 -3.03 9.94 -3.58
C VAL A 22 -3.00 10.33 -5.06
N TRP A 23 -1.91 10.02 -5.76
CA TRP A 23 -1.80 10.26 -7.19
C TRP A 23 -2.88 9.53 -7.99
N ARG A 24 -3.14 8.25 -7.65
CA ARG A 24 -4.19 7.45 -8.30
C ARG A 24 -5.57 8.09 -8.11
N VAL A 25 -5.91 8.50 -6.88
CA VAL A 25 -7.16 9.20 -6.58
C VAL A 25 -7.26 10.49 -7.40
N TYR A 26 -6.19 11.28 -7.42
CA TYR A 26 -6.14 12.52 -8.19
C TYR A 26 -6.35 12.27 -9.70
N ALA A 27 -5.70 11.26 -10.27
CA ALA A 27 -5.91 10.89 -11.67
C ALA A 27 -7.37 10.48 -11.95
N THR A 28 -7.99 9.72 -11.04
CA THR A 28 -9.40 9.32 -11.17
C THR A 28 -10.35 10.51 -11.04
N THR A 29 -10.08 11.47 -10.14
CA THR A 29 -10.93 12.66 -10.01
C THR A 29 -10.85 13.57 -11.24
N GLN A 30 -9.68 13.68 -11.88
CA GLN A 30 -9.52 14.41 -13.15
C GLN A 30 -10.31 13.76 -14.30
N GLN A 31 -10.60 12.47 -14.22
CA GLN A 31 -11.37 11.72 -15.21
C GLN A 31 -12.85 11.54 -14.83
N LEU A 32 -13.28 12.11 -13.71
CA LEU A 32 -14.61 11.86 -13.14
C LEU A 32 -15.73 12.34 -14.06
N ASP A 33 -15.56 13.50 -14.70
CA ASP A 33 -16.57 14.06 -15.60
C ASP A 33 -16.75 13.18 -16.85
N LEU A 34 -15.65 12.69 -17.42
CA LEU A 34 -15.70 11.73 -18.52
C LEU A 34 -16.33 10.39 -18.10
N MET A 35 -16.02 9.91 -16.89
CA MET A 35 -16.65 8.69 -16.36
C MET A 35 -18.15 8.89 -16.08
N ARG A 36 -18.58 10.09 -15.68
CA ARG A 36 -20.00 10.44 -15.51
C ARG A 36 -20.74 10.43 -16.84
N GLU A 37 -20.17 11.03 -17.87
CA GLU A 37 -20.75 11.03 -19.23
C GLU A 37 -20.94 9.59 -19.76
N LEU A 38 -20.04 8.68 -19.40
CA LEU A 38 -20.10 7.27 -19.77
C LEU A 38 -21.00 6.41 -18.85
N GLY A 39 -21.64 7.01 -17.83
CA GLY A 39 -22.47 6.27 -16.86
C GLY A 39 -21.70 5.40 -15.86
N LEU A 40 -20.38 5.62 -15.72
CA LEU A 40 -19.46 4.86 -14.86
C LEU A 40 -19.17 5.56 -13.51
N GLU A 41 -19.99 6.52 -13.11
CA GLU A 41 -19.79 7.34 -11.90
C GLU A 41 -19.59 6.49 -10.64
N THR A 42 -20.44 5.48 -10.43
CA THR A 42 -20.37 4.62 -9.24
C THR A 42 -19.02 3.91 -9.13
N ILE A 43 -18.46 3.43 -10.24
CA ILE A 43 -17.17 2.73 -10.27
C ILE A 43 -16.02 3.71 -9.95
N ALA A 44 -16.11 4.92 -10.48
CA ALA A 44 -15.14 5.99 -10.22
C ALA A 44 -15.13 6.38 -8.73
N LEU A 45 -16.32 6.57 -8.13
CA LEU A 45 -16.46 6.89 -6.71
C LEU A 45 -15.92 5.78 -5.81
N VAL A 46 -16.21 4.51 -6.13
CA VAL A 46 -15.65 3.36 -5.39
C VAL A 46 -14.12 3.36 -5.46
N HIS A 47 -13.53 3.60 -6.63
CA HIS A 47 -12.06 3.70 -6.78
C HIS A 47 -11.45 4.83 -5.95
N ILE A 48 -12.11 5.99 -5.92
CA ILE A 48 -11.69 7.14 -5.11
C ILE A 48 -11.73 6.78 -3.63
N VAL A 49 -12.84 6.23 -3.13
CA VAL A 49 -13.00 5.89 -1.70
C VAL A 49 -11.95 4.85 -1.27
N ILE A 50 -11.75 3.79 -2.06
CA ILE A 50 -10.73 2.78 -1.79
C ILE A 50 -9.33 3.42 -1.80
N GLY A 51 -9.03 4.25 -2.80
CA GLY A 51 -7.75 4.95 -2.91
C GLY A 51 -7.46 5.86 -1.72
N VAL A 52 -8.43 6.66 -1.29
CA VAL A 52 -8.32 7.55 -0.11
C VAL A 52 -8.13 6.74 1.17
N THR A 53 -8.89 5.66 1.34
CA THR A 53 -8.79 4.77 2.51
C THR A 53 -7.38 4.21 2.64
N TRP A 54 -6.81 3.71 1.55
CA TRP A 54 -5.45 3.18 1.53
C TRP A 54 -4.39 4.27 1.67
N ALA A 55 -4.56 5.43 1.04
CA ALA A 55 -3.64 6.55 1.20
C ALA A 55 -3.52 6.96 2.68
N LEU A 56 -4.65 7.11 3.37
CA LEU A 56 -4.67 7.45 4.80
C LEU A 56 -4.12 6.31 5.67
N GLY A 57 -4.55 5.08 5.43
CA GLY A 57 -4.09 3.91 6.19
C GLY A 57 -2.58 3.68 6.09
N LEU A 58 -2.01 3.81 4.89
CA LEU A 58 -0.57 3.68 4.63
C LEU A 58 0.21 4.88 5.14
N ALA A 59 -0.31 6.11 5.00
CA ALA A 59 0.33 7.29 5.58
C ALA A 59 0.41 7.20 7.11
N LEU A 60 -0.65 6.71 7.75
CA LEU A 60 -0.67 6.47 9.19
C LEU A 60 0.33 5.38 9.60
N ALA A 61 0.44 4.29 8.82
CA ALA A 61 1.45 3.25 9.02
C ALA A 61 2.87 3.81 8.91
N ALA A 62 3.14 4.56 7.84
CA ALA A 62 4.44 5.17 7.59
C ALA A 62 4.81 6.18 8.69
N TRP A 63 3.86 6.98 9.16
CA TRP A 63 4.05 7.90 10.28
C TRP A 63 4.36 7.18 11.58
N GLY A 64 3.61 6.11 11.89
CA GLY A 64 3.84 5.28 13.06
C GLY A 64 5.23 4.63 13.06
N LEU A 65 5.68 4.12 11.90
CA LEU A 65 7.05 3.63 11.71
C LEU A 65 8.09 4.74 11.86
N TRP A 66 7.84 5.90 11.27
CA TRP A 66 8.75 7.04 11.32
C TRP A 66 9.00 7.52 12.74
N ARG A 67 7.93 7.55 13.55
CA ARG A 67 7.95 7.88 14.98
C ARG A 67 8.38 6.72 15.88
N LEU A 68 8.74 5.57 15.32
CA LEU A 68 9.14 4.36 16.05
C LEU A 68 8.11 3.90 17.09
N ARG A 69 6.81 4.12 16.84
CA ARG A 69 5.75 3.77 17.79
C ARG A 69 5.36 2.29 17.65
N PRO A 70 5.06 1.58 18.77
CA PRO A 70 4.66 0.17 18.74
C PRO A 70 3.41 -0.08 17.93
N TRP A 71 2.45 0.86 17.96
CA TRP A 71 1.23 0.79 17.16
C TRP A 71 1.53 0.87 15.66
N GLY A 72 2.54 1.65 15.25
CA GLY A 72 2.92 1.80 13.84
C GLY A 72 3.44 0.50 13.24
N ARG A 73 4.22 -0.26 14.02
CA ARG A 73 4.66 -1.61 13.62
C ARG A 73 3.48 -2.57 13.45
N ARG A 74 2.56 -2.63 14.42
CA ARG A 74 1.36 -3.50 14.34
C ARG A 74 0.49 -3.12 13.15
N TRP A 75 0.26 -1.82 12.96
CA TRP A 75 -0.55 -1.32 11.86
C TRP A 75 0.08 -1.62 10.50
N THR A 76 1.40 -1.45 10.35
CA THR A 76 2.11 -1.79 9.09
C THR A 76 1.99 -3.26 8.75
N LEU A 77 2.13 -4.14 9.75
CA LEU A 77 2.00 -5.59 9.58
C LEU A 77 0.60 -6.02 9.13
N ILE A 78 -0.43 -5.19 9.34
CA ILE A 78 -1.81 -5.46 8.90
C ILE A 78 -2.07 -4.75 7.57
N ALA A 79 -1.76 -3.46 7.49
CA ALA A 79 -2.09 -2.61 6.37
C ALA A 79 -1.36 -3.01 5.08
N VAL A 80 -0.07 -3.37 5.15
CA VAL A 80 0.70 -3.73 3.95
C VAL A 80 0.21 -5.04 3.33
N PRO A 81 0.03 -6.15 4.09
CA PRO A 81 -0.55 -7.37 3.52
C PRO A 81 -1.99 -7.16 3.02
N ALA A 82 -2.82 -6.44 3.77
CA ALA A 82 -4.20 -6.18 3.38
C ALA A 82 -4.28 -5.33 2.09
N PHE A 83 -3.41 -4.33 1.95
CA PHE A 83 -3.29 -3.54 0.71
C PHE A 83 -2.97 -4.44 -0.49
N TRP A 84 -1.93 -5.26 -0.39
CA TRP A 84 -1.56 -6.17 -1.46
C TRP A 84 -2.65 -7.20 -1.76
N LEU A 85 -3.33 -7.71 -0.73
CA LEU A 85 -4.47 -8.61 -0.92
C LEU A 85 -5.57 -7.93 -1.75
N THR A 86 -5.92 -6.67 -1.43
CA THR A 86 -6.93 -5.93 -2.22
C THR A 86 -6.50 -5.72 -3.67
N VAL A 87 -5.22 -5.40 -3.93
CA VAL A 87 -4.69 -5.30 -5.29
C VAL A 87 -4.85 -6.61 -6.05
N TRP A 88 -4.59 -7.75 -5.40
CA TRP A 88 -4.78 -9.06 -6.03
C TRP A 88 -6.25 -9.40 -6.25
N VAL A 89 -7.14 -9.06 -5.32
CA VAL A 89 -8.58 -9.24 -5.51
C VAL A 89 -9.07 -8.44 -6.71
N GLU A 90 -8.70 -7.16 -6.81
CA GLU A 90 -9.02 -6.30 -7.97
C GLU A 90 -8.49 -6.92 -9.26
N ARG A 91 -7.23 -7.35 -9.27
CA ARG A 91 -6.56 -7.93 -10.44
C ARG A 91 -7.18 -9.26 -10.90
N LEU A 92 -7.61 -10.10 -9.96
CA LEU A 92 -8.25 -11.39 -10.26
C LEU A 92 -9.72 -11.25 -10.67
N ALA A 93 -10.43 -10.29 -10.09
CA ALA A 93 -11.85 -10.08 -10.35
C ALA A 93 -12.12 -9.27 -11.63
N LEU A 94 -11.27 -8.30 -11.96
CA LEU A 94 -11.59 -7.26 -12.94
C LEU A 94 -10.72 -7.25 -14.21
N GLN A 95 -9.57 -7.95 -14.24
CA GLN A 95 -8.62 -7.87 -15.36
C GLN A 95 -8.41 -9.22 -16.06
N ARG A 96 -9.02 -9.36 -17.25
CA ARG A 96 -8.82 -10.49 -18.19
C ARG A 96 -8.08 -10.06 -19.47
N ALA A 97 -7.24 -9.04 -19.41
CA ALA A 97 -6.47 -8.61 -20.58
C ALA A 97 -5.27 -9.54 -20.83
N ALA A 98 -4.95 -9.86 -22.09
CA ALA A 98 -3.83 -10.72 -22.45
C ALA A 98 -2.47 -10.21 -21.90
N TYR A 99 -2.32 -8.89 -21.76
CA TYR A 99 -1.16 -8.23 -21.16
C TYR A 99 -1.00 -8.49 -19.64
N GLU A 100 -2.11 -8.74 -18.94
CA GLU A 100 -2.13 -9.05 -17.51
C GLU A 100 -1.44 -10.40 -17.24
N THR A 101 -1.62 -11.37 -18.13
CA THR A 101 -1.05 -12.72 -18.06
C THR A 101 0.47 -12.70 -18.12
N LEU A 102 1.06 -11.84 -18.95
CA LEU A 102 2.52 -11.68 -19.08
C LEU A 102 3.15 -11.01 -17.85
N THR A 103 2.46 -10.05 -17.25
CA THR A 103 2.98 -9.27 -16.10
C THR A 103 2.67 -9.90 -14.74
N ARG A 104 1.73 -10.86 -14.69
CA ARG A 104 1.32 -11.58 -13.47
C ARG A 104 2.44 -12.22 -12.66
N PRO A 105 3.40 -12.98 -13.24
CA PRO A 105 4.47 -13.57 -12.44
C PRO A 105 5.35 -12.51 -11.78
N MET A 106 5.66 -11.43 -12.50
CA MET A 106 6.45 -10.31 -11.96
C MET A 106 5.71 -9.60 -10.81
N GLY A 107 4.42 -9.32 -10.97
CA GLY A 107 3.61 -8.73 -9.91
C GLY A 107 3.56 -9.60 -8.64
N LEU A 108 3.54 -10.92 -8.82
CA LEU A 108 3.50 -11.90 -7.72
C LEU A 108 4.83 -11.94 -6.97
N ILE A 109 5.96 -11.94 -7.69
CA ILE A 109 7.29 -11.84 -7.10
C ILE A 109 7.41 -10.54 -6.30
N LEU A 110 7.06 -9.39 -6.90
CA LEU A 110 7.12 -8.09 -6.23
C LEU A 110 6.25 -8.06 -4.96
N THR A 111 5.05 -8.66 -5.00
CA THR A 111 4.18 -8.76 -3.83
C THR A 111 4.82 -9.59 -2.72
N ILE A 112 5.32 -10.78 -3.05
CA ILE A 112 5.95 -11.67 -2.07
C ILE A 112 7.18 -11.00 -1.46
N THR A 113 8.03 -10.36 -2.29
CA THR A 113 9.21 -9.66 -1.81
C THR A 113 8.85 -8.46 -0.94
N ALA A 114 7.82 -7.67 -1.30
CA ALA A 114 7.38 -6.53 -0.51
C ALA A 114 6.79 -6.97 0.83
N VAL A 115 5.82 -7.89 0.82
CA VAL A 115 5.15 -8.39 2.03
C VAL A 115 6.13 -9.16 2.91
N GLY A 116 6.88 -10.11 2.33
CA GLY A 116 7.90 -10.88 3.03
C GLY A 116 9.02 -10.00 3.59
N GLY A 117 9.42 -8.96 2.85
CA GLY A 117 10.38 -7.96 3.30
C GLY A 117 9.87 -7.16 4.49
N VAL A 118 8.64 -6.65 4.44
CA VAL A 118 8.02 -5.91 5.56
C VAL A 118 7.90 -6.79 6.80
N ILE A 119 7.38 -8.01 6.64
CA ILE A 119 7.20 -8.94 7.76
C ILE A 119 8.56 -9.33 8.33
N GLY A 120 9.50 -9.80 7.49
CA GLY A 120 10.82 -10.23 7.94
C GLY A 120 11.58 -9.12 8.66
N LEU A 121 11.55 -7.90 8.12
CA LEU A 121 12.22 -6.73 8.70
C LEU A 121 11.59 -6.32 10.04
N LEU A 122 10.27 -6.35 10.17
CA LEU A 122 9.58 -5.99 11.42
C LEU A 122 9.55 -7.11 12.48
N PHE A 123 9.87 -8.36 12.10
CA PHE A 123 10.00 -9.49 13.01
C PHE A 123 11.43 -9.70 13.54
N LEU A 124 12.45 -9.13 12.89
CA LEU A 124 13.83 -9.18 13.36
C LEU A 124 13.92 -8.71 14.83
N PRO A 125 14.56 -9.48 15.74
CA PRO A 125 14.53 -9.21 17.18
C PRO A 125 15.14 -7.85 17.54
N ARG A 126 16.18 -7.43 16.79
CA ARG A 126 16.80 -6.10 16.94
C ARG A 126 15.82 -4.97 16.65
N ILE A 127 14.98 -5.11 15.62
CA ILE A 127 13.99 -4.09 15.24
C ILE A 127 12.80 -4.13 16.20
N ARG A 128 12.36 -5.34 16.57
CA ARG A 128 11.30 -5.52 17.56
C ARG A 128 11.62 -4.81 18.88
N ALA A 129 12.85 -4.92 19.38
CA ALA A 129 13.29 -4.25 20.61
C ALA A 129 13.15 -2.72 20.54
N ILE A 130 13.40 -2.10 19.38
CA ILE A 130 13.30 -0.64 19.19
C ILE A 130 11.87 -0.13 19.38
N PHE A 131 10.88 -0.93 19.01
CA PHE A 131 9.46 -0.56 19.14
C PHE A 131 8.87 -0.88 20.52
N HIS A 132 9.62 -1.57 21.38
CA HIS A 132 9.21 -1.90 22.76
C HIS A 132 9.95 -1.08 23.83
N ALA A 133 10.94 -0.28 23.42
CA ALA A 133 11.64 0.70 24.24
C ALA A 133 10.85 2.03 24.31
#